data_AF-A0A1G0JWD7-F1
#
_entry.id   AF-A0A1G0JWD7-F1
#
_cell.length_a   1.000
_cell.length_b   1.000
_cell.length_c   1.000
_cell.angle_alpha   90.00
_cell.angle_beta   90.00
_cell.angle_gamma   90.00
#
_symmetry.space_group_name_H-M   'P 1'
#
loop_
_entity.id
_entity.type
_entity.pdbx_description
1 polymer ?
#
loop_
_entity_poly.entity_id
_entity_poly.type
_entity_poly.pdbx_seq_one_letter_code
_entity_poly.pdbx_strand_id
1 'polypeptide(L)'
;MFSDLILWAQSGPADDFWIAVTILIVSCITGFIGAFYFFSRKRMMENTPTSRIRSAAQGFVELEGTGLLLEGPPIIAPLSGMTCVWYRYEVEEYRRSGKNSSWHTIEKGVSDGLFLLQDDTGQCIVDPEGAVVTPAEANVWYGGSKRPTSGPRAGGGGIFLLRRGRYRYTEKRIHPRNSIYAIGLFKTVGGAGSEIDTEADLRELLKEWKKNSDLLLESFDRNRDGQISMEEWQAVREAALKQVMRNHAETLSSPPVHTLSRTMDKRRSFIISAIPQHVLIKRFRNYAVGLIGLFFLAGSMASWLIGLRLRG
;
A
#
# COMPACT_ATOMS: atom_id res chain seq x y z
N MET A 1 -10.01 -44.57 -14.47
CA MET A 1 -9.94 -43.27 -13.75
C MET A 1 -11.31 -42.78 -13.28
N PHE A 2 -12.29 -42.47 -14.15
CA PHE A 2 -13.64 -42.07 -13.68
C PHE A 2 -14.36 -43.20 -12.93
N SER A 3 -14.26 -44.44 -13.41
CA SER A 3 -14.88 -45.61 -12.77
C SER A 3 -14.32 -45.88 -11.37
N ASP A 4 -13.00 -45.78 -11.20
CA ASP A 4 -12.31 -45.97 -9.92
C ASP A 4 -12.67 -44.88 -8.91
N LEU A 5 -12.82 -43.63 -9.39
CA LEU A 5 -13.25 -42.51 -8.58
C LEU A 5 -14.70 -42.67 -8.09
N ILE A 6 -15.60 -43.18 -8.93
CA ILE A 6 -17.00 -43.44 -8.57
C ILE A 6 -17.08 -44.53 -7.50
N LEU A 7 -16.34 -45.64 -7.70
CA LEU A 7 -16.28 -46.74 -6.74
C LEU A 7 -15.72 -46.26 -5.39
N TRP A 8 -14.61 -45.51 -5.42
CA TRP A 8 -14.04 -44.92 -4.20
C TRP A 8 -15.01 -43.93 -3.53
N ALA A 9 -15.73 -43.10 -4.28
CA ALA A 9 -16.70 -42.17 -3.71
C ALA A 9 -17.83 -42.92 -2.98
N GLN A 10 -18.32 -44.03 -3.55
CA GLN A 10 -19.41 -44.82 -2.95
C GLN A 10 -18.97 -45.64 -1.74
N SER A 11 -17.86 -46.37 -1.85
CA SER A 11 -17.46 -47.39 -0.85
C SER A 11 -16.14 -47.10 -0.14
N GLY A 12 -15.47 -45.99 -0.42
CA GLY A 12 -14.20 -45.63 0.20
C GLY A 12 -14.34 -45.25 1.68
N PRO A 13 -13.19 -45.18 2.41
CA PRO A 13 -13.15 -44.76 3.80
C PRO A 13 -13.82 -43.40 4.00
N ALA A 14 -14.67 -43.28 5.03
CA ALA A 14 -15.44 -42.07 5.27
C ALA A 14 -14.53 -40.85 5.53
N ASP A 15 -13.45 -41.05 6.29
CA ASP A 15 -12.52 -39.97 6.66
C ASP A 15 -11.83 -39.37 5.43
N ASP A 16 -11.27 -40.21 4.56
CA ASP A 16 -10.61 -39.77 3.32
C ASP A 16 -11.59 -39.04 2.38
N PHE A 17 -12.82 -39.54 2.29
CA PHE A 17 -13.87 -38.92 1.48
C PHE A 17 -14.21 -37.51 1.99
N TRP A 18 -14.49 -37.37 3.29
CA TRP A 18 -14.86 -36.08 3.87
C TRP A 18 -13.70 -35.08 3.86
N ILE A 19 -12.45 -35.53 4.00
CA ILE A 19 -11.26 -34.70 3.80
C ILE A 19 -11.22 -34.16 2.37
N ALA A 20 -11.39 -35.01 1.36
CA ALA A 20 -11.38 -34.59 -0.04
C ALA A 20 -12.51 -33.59 -0.35
N VAL A 21 -13.73 -33.85 0.14
CA VAL A 21 -14.87 -32.93 -0.02
C VAL A 21 -14.60 -31.60 0.68
N THR A 22 -14.02 -31.61 1.88
CA THR A 22 -13.66 -30.38 2.61
C THR A 22 -12.64 -29.56 1.83
N ILE A 23 -11.63 -30.19 1.25
CA ILE A 23 -10.63 -29.51 0.39
C ILE A 23 -11.31 -28.88 -0.82
N LEU A 24 -12.26 -29.56 -1.46
CA LEU A 24 -13.01 -29.02 -2.60
C LEU A 24 -13.88 -27.82 -2.19
N ILE A 25 -14.56 -27.89 -1.04
CA ILE A 25 -15.37 -26.78 -0.51
C ILE A 25 -14.48 -25.58 -0.18
N VAL A 26 -13.36 -25.78 0.48
CA VAL A 26 -12.39 -24.71 0.78
C VAL A 26 -11.83 -24.10 -0.51
N SER A 27 -11.51 -24.92 -1.50
CA SER A 27 -11.06 -24.46 -2.84
C SER A 27 -12.14 -23.66 -3.57
N CYS A 28 -13.40 -24.07 -3.43
CA CYS A 28 -14.55 -23.35 -3.97
C CYS A 28 -14.70 -21.96 -3.32
N ILE A 29 -14.73 -21.89 -1.99
CA ILE A 29 -14.85 -20.64 -1.23
C ILE A 29 -13.68 -19.69 -1.55
N THR A 30 -12.45 -20.20 -1.55
CA THR A 30 -11.26 -19.40 -1.87
C THR A 30 -11.28 -18.90 -3.32
N GLY A 31 -11.72 -19.73 -4.27
CA GLY A 31 -11.97 -19.33 -5.66
C GLY A 31 -12.96 -18.17 -5.77
N PHE A 32 -14.10 -18.26 -5.08
CA PHE A 32 -15.12 -17.20 -5.09
C PHE A 32 -14.61 -15.88 -4.49
N ILE A 33 -14.03 -15.93 -3.29
CA ILE A 33 -13.51 -14.74 -2.60
C ILE A 33 -12.39 -14.08 -3.43
N GLY A 34 -11.47 -14.89 -3.96
CA GLY A 34 -10.37 -14.40 -4.78
C GLY A 34 -10.87 -13.77 -6.09
N ALA A 35 -11.82 -14.40 -6.76
CA ALA A 35 -12.42 -13.83 -7.97
C ALA A 35 -13.10 -12.50 -7.70
N PHE A 36 -13.90 -12.41 -6.63
CA PHE A 36 -14.55 -11.16 -6.23
C PHE A 36 -13.54 -10.07 -5.91
N TYR A 37 -12.44 -10.40 -5.23
CA TYR A 37 -11.36 -9.48 -4.91
C TYR A 37 -10.68 -8.89 -6.16
N PHE A 38 -10.28 -9.73 -7.12
CA PHE A 38 -9.65 -9.25 -8.36
C PHE A 38 -10.63 -8.52 -9.28
N PHE A 39 -11.88 -8.98 -9.35
CA PHE A 39 -12.92 -8.32 -10.12
C PHE A 39 -13.25 -6.93 -9.58
N SER A 40 -13.36 -6.77 -8.26
CA SER A 40 -13.62 -5.48 -7.63
C SER A 40 -12.49 -4.48 -7.90
N ARG A 41 -11.24 -4.93 -7.83
CA ARG A 41 -10.06 -4.09 -8.16
C ARG A 41 -10.03 -3.69 -9.64
N LYS A 42 -10.32 -4.64 -10.53
CA LYS A 42 -10.44 -4.37 -11.97
C LYS A 42 -11.48 -3.26 -12.22
N ARG A 43 -12.67 -3.42 -11.63
CA ARG A 43 -13.78 -2.47 -11.82
C ARG A 43 -13.47 -1.08 -11.23
N MET A 44 -12.75 -1.02 -10.11
CA MET A 44 -12.29 0.25 -9.54
C MET A 44 -11.36 1.01 -10.49
N MET A 45 -10.41 0.31 -11.12
CA MET A 45 -9.50 0.90 -12.11
C MET A 45 -10.27 1.33 -13.37
N GLU A 46 -11.15 0.48 -13.90
CA GLU A 46 -11.92 0.79 -15.12
C GLU A 46 -12.91 1.96 -14.94
N ASN A 47 -13.40 2.19 -13.72
CA ASN A 47 -14.35 3.26 -13.43
C ASN A 47 -13.67 4.59 -13.04
N THR A 48 -12.35 4.62 -12.86
CA THR A 48 -11.63 5.83 -12.46
C THR A 48 -10.85 6.36 -13.66
N PRO A 49 -11.24 7.50 -14.25
CA PRO A 49 -10.52 8.04 -15.40
C PRO A 49 -9.13 8.54 -14.98
N THR A 50 -8.13 8.29 -15.81
CA THR A 50 -6.79 8.87 -15.64
C THR A 50 -6.86 10.38 -15.75
N SER A 51 -6.38 11.06 -14.72
CA SER A 51 -6.35 12.52 -14.60
C SER A 51 -4.93 13.04 -14.79
N ARG A 52 -4.81 14.28 -15.28
CA ARG A 52 -3.55 15.03 -15.27
C ARG A 52 -3.37 15.69 -13.91
N ILE A 53 -2.14 15.70 -13.38
CA ILE A 53 -1.83 16.19 -12.03
C ILE A 53 -2.34 17.63 -11.83
N ARG A 54 -2.10 18.52 -12.81
CA ARG A 54 -2.53 19.93 -12.72
C ARG A 54 -4.03 20.11 -12.57
N SER A 55 -4.83 19.23 -13.15
CA SER A 55 -6.30 19.34 -13.22
C SER A 55 -7.03 18.20 -12.52
N ALA A 56 -6.33 17.43 -11.69
CA ALA A 56 -6.93 16.35 -10.94
C ALA A 56 -7.91 16.91 -9.91
N ALA A 57 -9.09 16.30 -9.81
CA ALA A 57 -10.07 16.68 -8.81
C ALA A 57 -9.59 16.28 -7.40
N GLN A 58 -10.03 17.02 -6.38
CA GLN A 58 -9.83 16.60 -4.99
C GLN A 58 -10.58 15.28 -4.75
N GLY A 59 -9.93 14.32 -4.10
CA GLY A 59 -10.53 13.02 -3.81
C GLY A 59 -9.83 11.86 -4.51
N PHE A 60 -10.57 10.79 -4.81
CA PHE A 60 -9.98 9.56 -5.33
C PHE A 60 -9.75 9.64 -6.84
N VAL A 61 -8.49 9.66 -7.26
CA VAL A 61 -8.09 9.85 -8.67
C VAL A 61 -7.05 8.83 -9.09
N GLU A 62 -6.96 8.65 -10.40
CA GLU A 62 -5.93 7.87 -11.07
C GLU A 62 -4.95 8.80 -11.76
N LEU A 63 -3.64 8.58 -11.57
CA LEU A 63 -2.55 9.36 -12.13
C LEU A 63 -1.54 8.42 -12.80
N GLU A 64 -0.99 8.88 -13.92
CA GLU A 64 0.14 8.23 -14.59
C GLU A 64 1.26 9.23 -14.78
N GLY A 65 2.49 8.80 -14.51
CA GLY A 65 3.65 9.66 -14.63
C GLY A 65 4.96 8.93 -14.45
N THR A 66 6.01 9.70 -14.19
CA THR A 66 7.37 9.22 -13.95
C THR A 66 7.70 9.40 -12.47
N GLY A 67 8.15 8.32 -11.83
CA GLY A 67 8.62 8.39 -10.44
C GLY A 67 9.98 9.08 -10.34
N LEU A 68 10.11 10.07 -9.48
CA LEU A 68 11.35 10.80 -9.22
C LEU A 68 11.63 10.85 -7.73
N LEU A 69 12.88 11.09 -7.38
CA LEU A 69 13.27 11.32 -5.98
C LEU A 69 12.72 12.68 -5.54
N LEU A 70 12.18 12.73 -4.32
CA LEU A 70 11.91 13.99 -3.65
C LEU A 70 13.23 14.63 -3.20
N GLU A 71 13.29 15.95 -3.12
CA GLU A 71 14.45 16.65 -2.56
C GLU A 71 14.68 16.22 -1.10
N GLY A 72 15.92 15.81 -0.78
CA GLY A 72 16.28 15.29 0.53
C GLY A 72 17.14 14.02 0.45
N PRO A 73 17.24 13.26 1.55
CA PRO A 73 17.97 12.00 1.58
C PRO A 73 17.36 10.98 0.59
N PRO A 74 18.16 10.37 -0.29
CA PRO A 74 17.65 9.40 -1.25
C PRO A 74 17.17 8.12 -0.54
N ILE A 75 16.13 7.49 -1.10
CA ILE A 75 15.69 6.17 -0.65
C ILE A 75 16.64 5.11 -1.22
N ILE A 76 17.36 4.43 -0.34
CA ILE A 76 18.36 3.42 -0.70
C ILE A 76 17.85 2.04 -0.28
N ALA A 77 17.84 1.09 -1.23
CA ALA A 77 17.41 -0.27 -0.99
C ALA A 77 18.41 -1.01 -0.06
N PRO A 78 17.99 -1.58 1.09
CA PRO A 78 18.91 -2.03 2.13
C PRO A 78 19.80 -3.23 1.79
N LEU A 79 19.41 -4.05 0.81
CA LEU A 79 20.15 -5.27 0.47
C LEU A 79 21.09 -5.05 -0.71
N SER A 80 20.69 -4.26 -1.69
CA SER A 80 21.52 -3.98 -2.88
C SER A 80 22.28 -2.66 -2.84
N GLY A 81 21.88 -1.73 -1.98
CA GLY A 81 22.43 -0.36 -1.96
C GLY A 81 21.99 0.50 -3.15
N MET A 82 21.01 0.07 -3.94
CA MET A 82 20.55 0.83 -5.11
C MET A 82 19.58 1.95 -4.71
N THR A 83 19.74 3.12 -5.32
CA THR A 83 18.79 4.23 -5.21
C THR A 83 17.48 3.89 -5.89
N CYS A 84 16.36 4.12 -5.20
CA CYS A 84 15.02 3.78 -5.65
C CYS A 84 14.02 4.84 -5.19
N VAL A 85 12.79 4.83 -5.71
CA VAL A 85 11.67 5.62 -5.15
C VAL A 85 10.83 4.79 -4.18
N TRP A 86 10.94 3.47 -4.26
CA TRP A 86 10.30 2.54 -3.35
C TRP A 86 11.04 1.22 -3.32
N TYR A 87 11.11 0.58 -2.13
CA TYR A 87 11.58 -0.80 -1.99
C TYR A 87 10.75 -1.61 -1.01
N ARG A 88 10.83 -2.93 -1.18
CA ARG A 88 10.47 -3.93 -0.17
C ARG A 88 11.48 -5.05 -0.19
N TYR A 89 11.94 -5.47 0.97
CA TYR A 89 12.89 -6.56 1.07
C TYR A 89 12.49 -7.59 2.13
N GLU A 90 13.00 -8.79 1.95
CA GLU A 90 12.85 -9.92 2.87
C GLU A 90 14.12 -10.75 2.87
N VAL A 91 14.61 -11.09 4.07
CA VAL A 91 15.76 -11.95 4.30
C VAL A 91 15.28 -13.18 5.06
N GLU A 92 15.53 -14.35 4.48
CA GLU A 92 15.10 -15.63 5.04
C GLU A 92 16.29 -16.54 5.28
N GLU A 93 16.28 -17.29 6.39
CA GLU A 93 17.25 -18.34 6.68
C GLU A 93 16.70 -19.70 6.30
N TYR A 94 17.53 -20.53 5.67
CA TYR A 94 17.27 -21.94 5.55
C TYR A 94 17.61 -22.64 6.87
N ARG A 95 16.60 -23.22 7.51
CA ARG A 95 16.77 -24.02 8.73
C ARG A 95 16.38 -25.46 8.46
N ARG A 96 17.16 -26.38 9.01
CA ARG A 96 16.91 -27.81 8.95
C ARG A 96 16.73 -28.35 10.35
N SER A 97 15.64 -29.07 10.58
CA SER A 97 15.37 -29.81 11.81
C SER A 97 15.09 -31.27 11.45
N GLY A 98 16.09 -32.13 11.65
CA GLY A 98 16.04 -33.54 11.26
C GLY A 98 15.78 -33.74 9.77
N LYS A 99 14.63 -34.35 9.45
CA LYS A 99 14.16 -34.62 8.07
C LYS A 99 13.46 -33.42 7.42
N ASN A 100 13.08 -32.41 8.19
CA ASN A 100 12.32 -31.27 7.70
C ASN A 100 13.23 -30.06 7.45
N SER A 101 12.92 -29.28 6.43
CA SER A 101 13.61 -28.02 6.15
C SER A 101 12.64 -26.94 5.70
N SER A 102 12.82 -25.74 6.23
CA SER A 102 11.95 -24.58 5.97
C SER A 102 12.76 -23.30 5.89
N TRP A 103 12.24 -22.35 5.11
CA TRP A 103 12.73 -20.98 5.10
C TRP A 103 12.03 -20.19 6.21
N HIS A 104 12.79 -19.43 6.98
CA HIS A 104 12.27 -18.58 8.05
C HIS A 104 12.67 -17.13 7.81
N THR A 105 11.69 -16.22 7.74
CA THR A 105 11.93 -14.79 7.64
C THR A 105 12.63 -14.28 8.91
N ILE A 106 13.82 -13.69 8.73
CA ILE A 106 14.61 -13.09 9.81
C ILE A 106 14.41 -11.58 9.84
N GLU A 107 14.30 -10.97 8.67
CA GLU A 107 14.23 -9.51 8.50
C GLU A 107 13.37 -9.20 7.30
N LYS A 108 12.51 -8.19 7.42
CA LYS A 108 11.70 -7.68 6.31
C LYS A 108 11.47 -6.19 6.53
N GLY A 109 11.35 -5.44 5.45
CA GLY A 109 11.07 -4.02 5.50
C GLY A 109 10.45 -3.50 4.22
N VAL A 110 9.81 -2.34 4.31
CA VAL A 110 9.22 -1.60 3.21
C VAL A 110 9.59 -0.14 3.40
N SER A 111 9.87 0.58 2.31
CA SER A 111 10.10 2.02 2.37
C SER A 111 8.81 2.78 2.65
N ASP A 112 8.90 3.75 3.55
CA ASP A 112 7.90 4.77 3.90
C ASP A 112 8.24 6.16 3.33
N GLY A 113 9.40 6.30 2.68
CA GLY A 113 9.85 7.55 2.10
C GLY A 113 8.93 8.09 1.01
N LEU A 114 8.65 9.39 1.09
CA LEU A 114 7.90 10.13 0.08
C LEU A 114 8.71 10.24 -1.22
N PHE A 115 8.04 10.19 -2.37
CA PHE A 115 8.67 10.37 -3.67
C PHE A 115 7.78 11.23 -4.59
N LEU A 116 8.36 11.74 -5.68
CA LEU A 116 7.62 12.55 -6.65
C LEU A 116 7.05 11.68 -7.77
N LEU A 117 5.82 11.95 -8.15
CA LEU A 117 5.21 11.53 -9.41
C LEU A 117 5.10 12.75 -10.32
N GLN A 118 5.73 12.70 -11.48
CA GLN A 118 5.70 13.80 -12.45
C GLN A 118 5.05 13.37 -13.76
N ASP A 119 4.08 14.14 -14.23
CA ASP A 119 3.49 14.01 -15.56
C ASP A 119 3.93 15.20 -16.45
N ASP A 120 3.29 15.37 -17.61
CA ASP A 120 3.52 16.49 -18.52
C ASP A 120 2.99 17.84 -17.99
N THR A 121 2.14 17.81 -16.95
CA THR A 121 1.42 18.99 -16.46
C THR A 121 1.91 19.53 -15.12
N GLY A 122 2.50 18.67 -14.27
CA GLY A 122 2.93 19.04 -12.92
C GLY A 122 3.56 17.88 -12.14
N GLN A 123 3.67 18.09 -10.82
CA GLN A 123 4.26 17.14 -9.89
C GLN A 123 3.32 16.89 -8.71
N CYS A 124 3.34 15.67 -8.20
CA CYS A 124 2.58 15.23 -7.05
C CYS A 124 3.48 14.41 -6.11
N ILE A 125 3.47 14.72 -4.83
CA ILE A 125 4.16 13.94 -3.80
C ILE A 125 3.33 12.70 -3.48
N VAL A 126 3.93 11.52 -3.63
CA VAL A 126 3.30 10.26 -3.28
C VAL A 126 3.83 9.79 -1.94
N ASP A 127 2.89 9.57 -1.02
CA ASP A 127 3.14 8.85 0.22
C ASP A 127 2.83 7.36 -0.01
N PRO A 128 3.81 6.44 0.02
CA PRO A 128 3.58 5.02 -0.24
C PRO A 128 2.92 4.28 0.92
N GLU A 129 2.66 4.92 2.06
CA GLU A 129 2.12 4.24 3.24
C GLU A 129 0.77 3.56 2.95
N GLY A 130 0.71 2.26 3.28
CA GLY A 130 -0.49 1.45 3.08
C GLY A 130 -0.85 1.17 1.62
N ALA A 131 0.02 1.51 0.67
CA ALA A 131 -0.16 1.20 -0.74
C ALA A 131 0.01 -0.30 -1.03
N VAL A 132 -0.78 -0.81 -1.96
CA VAL A 132 -0.50 -2.09 -2.61
C VAL A 132 0.42 -1.83 -3.80
N VAL A 133 1.71 -2.13 -3.61
CA VAL A 133 2.74 -1.80 -4.59
C VAL A 133 3.06 -2.98 -5.51
N THR A 134 3.00 -2.73 -6.82
CA THR A 134 3.49 -3.64 -7.86
C THR A 134 4.83 -3.13 -8.39
N PRO A 135 5.96 -3.75 -8.02
CA PRO A 135 7.29 -3.26 -8.39
C PRO A 135 7.61 -3.51 -9.87
N ALA A 136 8.60 -2.77 -10.39
CA ALA A 136 9.17 -3.02 -11.71
C ALA A 136 10.09 -4.23 -11.69
N GLU A 137 10.93 -4.30 -10.65
CA GLU A 137 11.92 -5.35 -10.47
C GLU A 137 11.67 -6.13 -9.19
N ALA A 138 11.86 -7.45 -9.29
CA ALA A 138 11.87 -8.35 -8.15
C ALA A 138 13.06 -9.29 -8.30
N ASN A 139 14.09 -9.09 -7.49
CA ASN A 139 15.30 -9.88 -7.50
C ASN A 139 15.31 -10.85 -6.32
N VAL A 140 15.72 -12.09 -6.57
CA VAL A 140 15.93 -13.10 -5.54
C VAL A 140 17.33 -13.68 -5.71
N TRP A 141 18.13 -13.66 -4.64
CA TRP A 141 19.48 -14.23 -4.65
C TRP A 141 19.81 -14.86 -3.29
N TYR A 142 20.94 -15.57 -3.23
CA TYR A 142 21.32 -16.37 -2.06
C TYR A 142 22.72 -15.99 -1.58
N GLY A 143 22.97 -16.17 -0.28
CA GLY A 143 24.26 -15.86 0.34
C GLY A 143 24.53 -16.63 1.62
N GLY A 144 25.78 -16.49 2.11
CA GLY A 144 26.27 -17.16 3.31
C GLY A 144 26.03 -16.40 4.62
N SER A 145 25.69 -15.10 4.55
CA SER A 145 25.60 -14.19 5.69
C SER A 145 24.22 -13.55 5.82
N LYS A 146 23.88 -13.00 7.00
CA LYS A 146 22.59 -12.30 7.17
C LYS A 146 22.46 -11.06 6.28
N ARG A 147 23.53 -10.27 6.14
CA ARG A 147 23.60 -9.15 5.20
C ARG A 147 24.36 -9.57 3.95
N PRO A 148 23.83 -9.29 2.74
CA PRO A 148 24.52 -9.64 1.50
C PRO A 148 25.78 -8.80 1.33
N THR A 149 26.88 -9.44 0.90
CA THR A 149 28.14 -8.75 0.56
C THR A 149 28.12 -8.17 -0.86
N SER A 150 27.22 -8.66 -1.71
CA SER A 150 27.05 -8.22 -3.09
C SER A 150 25.57 -8.23 -3.47
N GLY A 151 25.15 -7.24 -4.26
CA GLY A 151 23.80 -7.18 -4.84
C GLY A 151 23.52 -8.31 -5.83
N PRO A 152 22.28 -8.39 -6.35
CA PRO A 152 21.93 -9.35 -7.39
C PRO A 152 22.83 -9.15 -8.62
N ARG A 153 23.40 -10.24 -9.17
CA ARG A 153 24.25 -10.17 -10.37
C ARG A 153 23.42 -9.63 -11.55
N ALA A 154 23.87 -8.53 -12.14
CA ALA A 154 23.22 -7.94 -13.32
C ALA A 154 23.14 -8.97 -14.46
N GLY A 155 21.94 -9.18 -15.01
CA GLY A 155 21.72 -10.06 -16.17
C GLY A 155 21.37 -11.53 -15.87
N GLY A 156 21.17 -11.92 -14.61
CA GLY A 156 20.81 -13.31 -14.23
C GLY A 156 19.34 -13.68 -14.44
N GLY A 157 18.73 -13.27 -15.56
CA GLY A 157 17.40 -13.70 -15.97
C GLY A 157 17.44 -15.15 -16.46
N GLY A 158 17.26 -16.11 -15.56
CA GLY A 158 17.02 -17.50 -15.89
C GLY A 158 18.29 -18.35 -16.02
N ILE A 159 18.58 -19.11 -14.96
CA ILE A 159 18.79 -20.57 -14.94
C ILE A 159 19.09 -20.93 -13.48
N PHE A 160 18.57 -22.09 -13.08
CA PHE A 160 18.73 -22.84 -11.83
C PHE A 160 20.18 -23.12 -11.38
N LEU A 161 21.09 -22.13 -11.41
CA LEU A 161 22.46 -22.31 -10.94
C LEU A 161 22.51 -22.19 -9.41
N LEU A 162 22.25 -23.33 -8.77
CA LEU A 162 22.56 -23.71 -7.39
C LEU A 162 21.94 -22.81 -6.31
N ARG A 163 20.93 -23.36 -5.61
CA ARG A 163 20.49 -22.95 -4.25
C ARG A 163 21.66 -23.01 -3.26
N ARG A 164 22.65 -22.14 -3.40
CA ARG A 164 23.84 -22.09 -2.56
C ARG A 164 23.75 -20.86 -1.69
N GLY A 165 23.41 -21.08 -0.43
CA GLY A 165 23.37 -20.06 0.60
C GLY A 165 22.42 -20.46 1.72
N ARG A 166 22.84 -20.20 2.96
CA ARG A 166 21.99 -20.34 4.13
C ARG A 166 20.92 -19.25 4.16
N TYR A 167 21.11 -18.16 3.42
CA TYR A 167 20.19 -17.04 3.37
C TYR A 167 19.62 -16.86 1.96
N ARG A 168 18.33 -16.52 1.88
CA ARG A 168 17.63 -16.07 0.68
C ARG A 168 17.26 -14.61 0.87
N TYR A 169 17.64 -13.78 -0.08
CA TYR A 169 17.30 -12.37 -0.13
C TYR A 169 16.29 -12.16 -1.24
N THR A 170 15.18 -11.51 -0.91
CA THR A 170 14.20 -11.02 -1.87
C THR A 170 14.18 -9.51 -1.77
N GLU A 171 14.38 -8.81 -2.88
CA GLU A 171 14.28 -7.35 -2.93
C GLU A 171 13.47 -6.92 -4.14
N LYS A 172 12.45 -6.12 -3.89
CA LYS A 172 11.51 -5.55 -4.86
C LYS A 172 11.68 -4.05 -4.88
N ARG A 173 11.77 -3.45 -6.05
CA ARG A 173 12.08 -2.01 -6.18
C ARG A 173 11.33 -1.35 -7.32
N ILE A 174 11.17 -0.04 -7.19
CA ILE A 174 10.83 0.88 -8.27
C ILE A 174 11.98 1.88 -8.36
N HIS A 175 12.66 1.94 -9.49
CA HIS A 175 13.78 2.86 -9.68
C HIS A 175 13.28 4.26 -10.04
N PRO A 176 14.11 5.30 -9.83
CA PRO A 176 13.81 6.62 -10.35
C PRO A 176 13.68 6.53 -11.88
N ARG A 177 12.83 7.39 -12.44
CA ARG A 177 12.47 7.46 -13.86
C ARG A 177 11.66 6.28 -14.40
N ASN A 178 11.23 5.33 -13.58
CA ASN A 178 10.23 4.35 -14.01
C ASN A 178 8.87 5.04 -14.21
N SER A 179 8.12 4.55 -15.20
CA SER A 179 6.70 4.89 -15.33
C SER A 179 5.94 4.29 -14.15
N ILE A 180 5.13 5.11 -13.50
CA ILE A 180 4.31 4.76 -12.35
C ILE A 180 2.87 5.10 -12.67
N TYR A 181 2.03 4.08 -12.50
CA TYR A 181 0.59 4.17 -12.38
C TYR A 181 0.25 4.24 -10.89
N ALA A 182 -0.53 5.23 -10.48
CA ALA A 182 -0.97 5.37 -9.09
C ALA A 182 -2.46 5.73 -9.02
N ILE A 183 -3.19 5.14 -8.09
CA ILE A 183 -4.60 5.45 -7.83
C ILE A 183 -4.81 5.57 -6.33
N GLY A 184 -5.31 6.72 -5.88
CA GLY A 184 -5.29 7.10 -4.46
C GLY A 184 -6.07 8.37 -4.15
N LEU A 185 -5.99 8.81 -2.89
CA LEU A 185 -6.57 10.06 -2.43
C LEU A 185 -5.64 11.21 -2.79
N PHE A 186 -6.08 12.05 -3.71
CA PHE A 186 -5.42 13.27 -4.11
C PHE A 186 -5.92 14.44 -3.28
N LYS A 187 -4.97 15.18 -2.70
CA LYS A 187 -5.19 16.40 -1.95
C LYS A 187 -4.23 17.48 -2.39
N THR A 188 -4.73 18.70 -2.53
CA THR A 188 -3.89 19.89 -2.66
C THR A 188 -3.81 20.59 -1.32
N VAL A 189 -2.59 20.84 -0.85
CA VAL A 189 -2.34 21.63 0.36
C VAL A 189 -1.68 22.94 -0.06
N GLY A 190 -2.15 24.06 0.50
CA GLY A 190 -1.65 25.38 0.16
C GLY A 190 -2.26 25.97 -1.10
N GLY A 191 -1.98 27.25 -1.33
CA GLY A 191 -2.52 28.04 -2.42
C GLY A 191 -3.96 28.52 -2.17
N ALA A 192 -4.46 29.31 -3.12
CA ALA A 192 -5.71 30.07 -3.01
C ALA A 192 -7.00 29.22 -2.83
N GLY A 193 -6.93 27.91 -3.10
CA GLY A 193 -8.06 26.98 -2.99
C GLY A 193 -8.11 26.17 -1.70
N SER A 194 -7.25 26.48 -0.71
CA SER A 194 -7.25 25.79 0.59
C SER A 194 -8.53 26.12 1.36
N GLU A 195 -9.25 25.11 1.86
CA GLU A 195 -10.36 25.32 2.79
C GLU A 195 -9.80 25.84 4.11
N ILE A 196 -10.17 27.07 4.46
CA ILE A 196 -9.71 27.76 5.67
C ILE A 196 -10.89 27.87 6.63
N ASP A 197 -10.79 27.24 7.80
CA ASP A 197 -11.74 27.40 8.91
C ASP A 197 -11.10 28.19 10.04
N THR A 198 -11.29 29.51 10.01
CA THR A 198 -10.74 30.42 11.01
C THR A 198 -11.20 30.12 12.43
N GLU A 199 -12.42 29.60 12.61
CA GLU A 199 -12.92 29.34 13.96
C GLU A 199 -12.35 28.05 14.54
N ALA A 200 -12.24 27.00 13.73
CA ALA A 200 -11.59 25.76 14.13
C ALA A 200 -10.11 25.99 14.48
N ASP A 201 -9.37 26.68 13.61
CA ASP A 201 -7.95 26.96 13.81
C ASP A 201 -7.70 27.85 15.04
N LEU A 202 -8.58 28.83 15.29
CA LEU A 202 -8.50 29.66 16.49
C LEU A 202 -8.72 28.83 17.77
N ARG A 203 -9.69 27.92 17.78
CA ARG A 203 -9.95 27.05 18.93
C ARG A 203 -8.77 26.12 19.20
N GLU A 204 -8.15 25.58 18.16
CA GLU A 204 -6.97 24.73 18.28
C GLU A 204 -5.77 25.51 18.82
N LEU A 205 -5.48 26.69 18.27
CA LEU A 205 -4.39 27.55 18.74
C LEU A 205 -4.57 27.97 20.21
N LEU A 206 -5.78 28.37 20.60
CA LEU A 206 -6.09 28.71 22.00
C LEU A 206 -5.96 27.50 22.94
N LYS A 207 -6.25 26.29 22.47
CA LYS A 207 -6.06 25.05 23.24
C LYS A 207 -4.58 24.74 23.44
N GLU A 208 -3.75 24.93 22.41
CA GLU A 208 -2.30 24.77 22.48
C GLU A 208 -1.67 25.80 23.43
N TRP A 209 -2.05 27.07 23.32
CA TRP A 209 -1.56 28.12 24.20
C TRP A 209 -1.93 27.84 25.66
N LYS A 210 -3.17 27.42 25.94
CA LYS A 210 -3.60 27.00 27.29
C LYS A 210 -2.77 25.85 27.87
N LYS A 211 -2.27 24.95 27.02
CA LYS A 211 -1.37 23.86 27.45
C LYS A 211 -0.01 24.40 27.88
N ASN A 212 0.43 25.51 27.28
CA ASN A 212 1.65 26.25 27.60
C ASN A 212 1.34 27.48 28.48
N SER A 213 0.69 27.26 29.62
CA SER A 213 0.19 28.34 30.49
C SER A 213 1.28 29.32 30.95
N ASP A 214 2.51 28.85 31.15
CA ASP A 214 3.62 29.69 31.66
C ASP A 214 4.02 30.79 30.67
N LEU A 215 4.06 30.45 29.36
CA LEU A 215 4.35 31.42 28.29
C LEU A 215 3.20 32.41 28.10
N LEU A 216 1.96 31.98 28.36
CA LEU A 216 0.76 32.80 28.28
C LEU A 216 0.75 33.86 29.37
N LEU A 217 1.11 33.48 30.61
CA LEU A 217 1.26 34.40 31.72
C LEU A 217 2.40 35.39 31.45
N GLU A 218 3.57 34.95 31.01
CA GLU A 218 4.70 35.84 30.73
C GLU A 218 4.39 36.92 29.68
N SER A 219 3.55 36.61 28.69
CA SER A 219 3.24 37.50 27.57
C SER A 219 1.98 38.34 27.74
N PHE A 220 0.99 37.90 28.54
CA PHE A 220 -0.31 38.56 28.64
C PHE A 220 -0.76 38.90 30.07
N ASP A 221 -0.10 38.41 31.13
CA ASP A 221 -0.36 38.81 32.53
C ASP A 221 0.28 40.18 32.81
N ARG A 222 -0.52 41.24 32.64
CA ARG A 222 -0.06 42.63 32.73
C ARG A 222 0.00 43.09 34.19
N ASN A 223 -0.87 42.55 35.04
CA ASN A 223 -0.95 42.93 36.46
C ASN A 223 -0.07 42.03 37.36
N ARG A 224 0.51 40.95 36.81
CA ARG A 224 1.36 39.94 37.47
C ARG A 224 0.68 39.24 38.63
N ASP A 225 -0.63 39.04 38.57
CA ASP A 225 -1.39 38.37 39.61
C ASP A 225 -1.39 36.84 39.48
N GLY A 226 -0.77 36.31 38.41
CA GLY A 226 -0.65 34.87 38.15
C GLY A 226 -1.92 34.25 37.56
N GLN A 227 -2.91 35.07 37.18
CA GLN A 227 -4.13 34.66 36.50
C GLN A 227 -4.37 35.55 35.27
N ILE A 228 -5.11 35.04 34.28
CA ILE A 228 -5.48 35.83 33.11
C ILE A 228 -6.91 36.33 33.31
N SER A 229 -7.05 37.63 33.51
CA SER A 229 -8.33 38.31 33.65
C SER A 229 -9.12 38.33 32.32
N MET A 230 -10.40 38.70 32.36
CA MET A 230 -11.23 38.75 31.14
C MET A 230 -10.70 39.73 30.08
N GLU A 231 -10.10 40.84 30.52
CA GLU A 231 -9.50 41.85 29.65
C GLU A 231 -8.21 41.33 29.00
N GLU A 232 -7.38 40.61 29.75
CA GLU A 232 -6.18 39.96 29.21
C GLU A 232 -6.56 38.80 28.27
N TRP A 233 -7.65 38.07 28.56
CA TRP A 233 -8.20 37.07 27.65
C TRP A 233 -8.70 37.64 26.32
N GLN A 234 -9.18 38.88 26.29
CA GLN A 234 -9.50 39.56 25.04
C GLN A 234 -8.23 39.81 24.23
N ALA A 235 -7.16 40.30 24.85
CA ALA A 235 -5.87 40.50 24.21
C ALA A 235 -5.26 39.19 23.68
N VAL A 236 -5.39 38.09 24.44
CA VAL A 236 -5.00 36.73 24.01
C VAL A 236 -5.77 36.32 22.77
N ARG A 237 -7.09 36.50 22.75
CA ARG A 237 -7.93 36.13 21.61
C ARG A 237 -7.60 36.97 20.37
N GLU A 238 -7.38 38.27 20.52
CA GLU A 238 -6.98 39.16 19.41
C GLU A 238 -5.62 38.77 18.83
N ALA A 239 -4.63 38.49 19.70
CA ALA A 239 -3.32 38.02 19.27
C ALA A 239 -3.40 36.66 18.56
N ALA A 240 -4.18 35.73 19.09
CA ALA A 240 -4.41 34.42 18.49
C ALA A 240 -5.09 34.56 17.11
N LEU A 241 -6.10 35.42 16.98
CA LEU A 241 -6.77 35.68 15.71
C LEU A 241 -5.79 36.27 14.68
N LYS A 242 -4.97 37.25 15.08
CA LYS A 242 -3.95 37.83 14.21
C LYS A 242 -2.92 36.79 13.73
N GLN A 243 -2.51 35.88 14.62
CA GLN A 243 -1.60 34.79 14.26
C GLN A 243 -2.26 33.79 13.29
N VAL A 244 -3.51 33.39 13.52
CA VAL A 244 -4.26 32.51 12.62
C VAL A 244 -4.38 33.15 11.24
N MET A 245 -4.76 34.43 11.15
CA MET A 245 -4.84 35.16 9.89
C MET A 245 -3.49 35.23 9.16
N ARG A 246 -2.38 35.38 9.89
CA ARG A 246 -1.04 35.35 9.31
C ARG A 246 -0.71 33.98 8.73
N ASN A 247 -0.96 32.91 9.47
CA ASN A 247 -0.75 31.53 9.00
C ASN A 247 -1.60 31.24 7.74
N HIS A 248 -2.82 31.76 7.69
CA HIS A 248 -3.69 31.66 6.51
C HIS A 248 -3.12 32.42 5.31
N ALA A 249 -2.64 33.64 5.51
CA ALA A 249 -1.99 34.42 4.46
C ALA A 249 -0.73 33.72 3.92
N GLU A 250 0.07 33.11 4.80
CA GLU A 250 1.24 32.30 4.43
C GLU A 250 0.82 31.04 3.65
N THR A 251 -0.26 30.37 4.06
CA THR A 251 -0.80 29.19 3.35
C THR A 251 -1.33 29.54 1.96
N LEU A 252 -2.04 30.66 1.83
CA LEU A 252 -2.59 31.15 0.56
C LEU A 252 -1.51 31.63 -0.42
N SER A 253 -0.40 32.16 0.10
CA SER A 253 0.74 32.62 -0.70
C SER A 253 1.73 31.51 -1.06
N SER A 254 1.73 30.40 -0.31
CA SER A 254 2.54 29.23 -0.63
C SER A 254 2.04 28.55 -1.91
N PRO A 255 2.96 28.06 -2.77
CA PRO A 255 2.57 27.34 -3.98
C PRO A 255 1.80 26.06 -3.60
N PRO A 256 0.73 25.71 -4.32
CA PRO A 256 -0.04 24.52 -4.03
C PRO A 256 0.82 23.26 -4.21
N VAL A 257 0.82 22.40 -3.21
CA VAL A 257 1.51 21.11 -3.24
C VAL A 257 0.47 20.01 -3.36
N HIS A 258 0.58 19.21 -4.43
CA HIS A 258 -0.28 18.07 -4.65
C HIS A 258 0.28 16.85 -3.95
N THR A 259 -0.57 16.13 -3.24
CA THR A 259 -0.23 14.90 -2.50
C THR A 259 -1.15 13.76 -2.89
N LEU A 260 -0.61 12.55 -2.95
CA LEU A 260 -1.36 11.32 -3.20
C LEU A 260 -1.07 10.32 -2.10
N SER A 261 -2.11 9.90 -1.39
CA SER A 261 -1.98 8.99 -0.24
C SER A 261 -3.14 8.00 -0.15
N ARG A 262 -3.12 7.18 0.90
CA ARG A 262 -4.18 6.21 1.16
C ARG A 262 -5.48 6.89 1.61
N THR A 263 -6.60 6.37 1.11
CA THR A 263 -7.95 6.73 1.61
C THR A 263 -8.37 5.88 2.82
N MET A 264 -9.26 6.45 3.65
CA MET A 264 -9.89 5.77 4.78
C MET A 264 -10.94 4.73 4.34
N ASP A 265 -11.46 4.84 3.11
CA ASP A 265 -12.44 3.91 2.56
C ASP A 265 -11.78 2.57 2.17
N LYS A 266 -12.12 1.49 2.88
CA LYS A 266 -11.60 0.13 2.61
C LYS A 266 -11.92 -0.40 1.21
N ARG A 267 -12.97 0.11 0.55
CA ARG A 267 -13.35 -0.31 -0.82
C ARG A 267 -12.43 0.26 -1.89
N ARG A 268 -11.80 1.40 -1.60
CA ARG A 268 -10.92 2.13 -2.51
C ARG A 268 -9.47 1.84 -2.13
N SER A 269 -8.90 0.81 -2.73
CA SER A 269 -7.52 0.42 -2.44
C SER A 269 -6.56 1.44 -3.06
N PHE A 270 -5.58 1.89 -2.25
CA PHE A 270 -4.46 2.69 -2.73
C PHE A 270 -3.45 1.77 -3.42
N ILE A 271 -3.15 2.03 -4.70
CA ILE A 271 -2.31 1.15 -5.53
C ILE A 271 -1.24 2.00 -6.20
N ILE A 272 0.00 1.52 -6.15
CA ILE A 272 1.15 2.05 -6.87
C ILE A 272 1.69 0.92 -7.73
N SER A 273 1.89 1.14 -9.02
CA SER A 273 2.36 0.11 -9.94
C SER A 273 3.38 0.69 -10.88
N ALA A 274 4.56 0.08 -10.95
CA ALA A 274 5.54 0.39 -12.00
C ALA A 274 5.27 -0.39 -13.30
N ILE A 275 4.13 -1.09 -13.38
CA ILE A 275 3.62 -1.75 -14.57
C ILE A 275 2.41 -0.95 -15.08
N PRO A 276 2.28 -0.71 -16.40
CA PRO A 276 1.17 0.04 -16.97
C PRO A 276 -0.22 -0.53 -16.63
N GLN A 277 -1.22 0.35 -16.51
CA GLN A 277 -2.60 0.01 -16.15
C GLN A 277 -3.19 -1.12 -17.01
N HIS A 278 -3.03 -1.04 -18.34
CA HIS A 278 -3.61 -2.01 -19.27
C HIS A 278 -3.10 -3.45 -19.05
N VAL A 279 -1.83 -3.61 -18.65
CA VAL A 279 -1.25 -4.90 -18.30
C VAL A 279 -1.83 -5.42 -16.98
N LEU A 280 -1.99 -4.52 -16.00
CA LEU A 280 -2.52 -4.85 -14.68
C LEU A 280 -3.99 -5.30 -14.77
N ILE A 281 -4.82 -4.57 -15.52
CA ILE A 281 -6.21 -4.92 -15.80
C ILE A 281 -6.31 -6.29 -16.46
N LYS A 282 -5.47 -6.57 -17.47
CA LYS A 282 -5.44 -7.88 -18.16
C LYS A 282 -5.06 -9.02 -17.20
N ARG A 283 -4.08 -8.81 -16.32
CA ARG A 283 -3.69 -9.80 -15.29
C ARG A 283 -4.81 -10.06 -14.30
N PHE A 284 -5.43 -9.00 -13.75
CA PHE A 284 -6.55 -9.14 -12.81
C PHE A 284 -7.76 -9.81 -13.45
N ARG A 285 -8.06 -9.51 -14.72
CA ARG A 285 -9.09 -10.24 -15.47
C ARG A 285 -8.78 -11.73 -15.56
N ASN A 286 -7.57 -12.09 -15.95
CA ASN A 286 -7.19 -13.49 -16.11
C ASN A 286 -7.22 -14.24 -14.76
N TYR A 287 -6.77 -13.61 -13.66
CA TYR A 287 -6.91 -14.19 -12.33
C TYR A 287 -8.37 -14.36 -11.90
N ALA A 288 -9.21 -13.36 -12.13
CA ALA A 288 -10.63 -13.45 -11.80
C ALA A 288 -11.32 -14.58 -12.59
N VAL A 289 -11.05 -14.69 -13.89
CA VAL A 289 -11.60 -15.77 -14.74
C VAL A 289 -11.12 -17.14 -14.28
N GLY A 290 -9.81 -17.30 -14.00
CA GLY A 290 -9.26 -18.57 -13.50
C GLY A 290 -9.87 -18.99 -12.16
N LEU A 291 -10.04 -18.05 -11.23
CA LEU A 291 -10.63 -18.31 -9.91
C LEU A 291 -12.13 -18.59 -9.97
N ILE A 292 -12.86 -17.94 -10.88
CA ILE A 292 -14.26 -18.30 -11.19
C ILE A 292 -14.34 -19.72 -11.76
N GLY A 293 -13.43 -20.08 -12.68
CA GLY A 293 -13.33 -21.44 -13.20
C GLY A 293 -13.10 -22.46 -12.08
N LEU A 294 -12.17 -22.19 -11.16
CA LEU A 294 -11.93 -23.02 -9.99
C LEU A 294 -13.18 -23.16 -9.10
N PHE A 295 -13.90 -22.07 -8.84
CA PHE A 295 -15.14 -22.07 -8.07
C PHE A 295 -16.17 -23.03 -8.67
N PHE A 296 -16.48 -22.90 -9.97
CA PHE A 296 -17.44 -23.77 -10.63
C PHE A 296 -16.98 -25.22 -10.67
N LEU A 297 -15.71 -25.48 -11.03
CA LEU A 297 -15.19 -26.84 -11.12
C LEU A 297 -15.18 -27.54 -9.74
N ALA A 298 -14.70 -26.87 -8.70
CA ALA A 298 -14.65 -27.44 -7.35
C ALA A 298 -16.06 -27.64 -6.77
N GLY A 299 -16.96 -26.68 -6.96
CA GLY A 299 -18.35 -26.77 -6.52
C GLY A 299 -19.11 -27.91 -7.20
N SER A 300 -19.01 -28.02 -8.53
CA SER A 300 -19.61 -29.11 -9.30
C SER A 300 -19.05 -30.48 -8.90
N MET A 301 -17.73 -30.59 -8.73
CA MET A 301 -17.09 -31.84 -8.30
C MET A 301 -17.53 -32.27 -6.90
N ALA A 302 -17.55 -31.33 -5.93
CA ALA A 302 -18.00 -31.62 -4.57
C ALA A 302 -19.47 -32.08 -4.55
N SER A 303 -20.34 -31.38 -5.28
CA SER A 303 -21.76 -31.70 -5.37
C SER A 303 -21.99 -33.07 -6.00
N TRP A 304 -21.23 -33.39 -7.05
CA TRP A 304 -21.30 -34.69 -7.73
C TRP A 304 -20.81 -35.83 -6.83
N LEU A 305 -19.69 -35.68 -6.12
CA LEU A 305 -19.16 -36.68 -5.19
C LEU A 305 -20.12 -36.95 -4.01
N ILE A 306 -20.70 -35.90 -3.43
CA ILE A 306 -21.72 -36.03 -2.38
C ILE A 306 -22.95 -36.75 -2.92
N GLY A 307 -23.41 -36.40 -4.13
CA GLY A 307 -24.53 -37.05 -4.78
C GLY A 307 -24.30 -38.54 -5.05
N LEU A 308 -23.07 -38.94 -5.39
CA LEU A 308 -22.70 -40.35 -5.54
C LEU A 308 -22.72 -41.10 -4.20
N ARG A 309 -22.22 -40.49 -3.12
CA ARG A 309 -22.21 -41.08 -1.77
C ARG A 309 -23.61 -41.26 -1.17
N LEU A 310 -24.56 -40.39 -1.53
CA LEU A 310 -25.95 -40.50 -1.07
C LEU A 310 -26.79 -41.52 -1.85
N ARG A 311 -26.34 -41.89 -3.07
CA ARG A 311 -27.06 -42.82 -3.96
C ARG A 311 -26.55 -44.26 -3.91
N GLY A 312 -25.30 -44.47 -3.53
CA GLY A 312 -24.70 -45.79 -3.28
C GLY A 312 -24.90 -46.19 -1.84
#